data_AF-A0A973GUU6-F1
#
_entry.id   AF-A0A973GUU6-F1
#
_cell.length_a   1.000
_cell.length_b   1.000
_cell.length_c   1.000
_cell.angle_alpha   90.00
_cell.angle_beta   90.00
_cell.angle_gamma   90.00
#
_symmetry.space_group_name_H-M   'P 1'
#
loop_
_entity.id
_entity.type
_entity.pdbx_description
1 polymer ?
#
loop_
_entity_poly.entity_id
_entity_poly.type
_entity_poly.pdbx_seq_one_letter_code
_entity_poly.pdbx_strand_id
1 'polypeptide(L)'
;MKIAVDAMGGDYAPQAVVAGAVHAAKEFGVGIILVGIEQTVHAELRKHHGVASLPIEVRNATEVVDMLDSPSTVFRRKKDS
;
A
#
# COMPACT_ATOMS: atom_id res chain seq x y z
N MET A 1 -7.57 -15.18 4.19
CA MET A 1 -8.08 -13.79 4.31
C MET A 1 -6.99 -12.85 3.82
N LYS A 2 -7.34 -11.78 3.07
CA LYS A 2 -6.37 -10.79 2.58
C LYS A 2 -6.78 -9.40 3.08
N ILE A 3 -5.80 -8.58 3.45
CA ILE A 3 -6.01 -7.21 3.97
C ILE A 3 -5.44 -6.22 2.95
N ALA A 4 -6.29 -5.32 2.46
CA ALA A 4 -5.83 -4.22 1.62
C ALA A 4 -5.35 -3.04 2.50
N VAL A 5 -4.18 -2.50 2.17
CA VAL A 5 -3.54 -1.41 2.91
C VAL A 5 -3.13 -0.33 1.92
N ASP A 6 -3.57 0.91 2.15
CA ASP A 6 -3.10 2.06 1.38
C ASP A 6 -1.64 2.36 1.76
N ALA A 7 -0.73 2.06 0.84
CA ALA A 7 0.69 2.24 1.01
C ALA A 7 1.12 3.71 0.87
N MET A 8 0.25 4.60 0.40
CA MET A 8 0.59 6.00 0.13
C MET A 8 0.03 6.96 1.19
N GLY A 9 -0.84 6.48 2.07
CA GLY A 9 -1.49 7.27 3.10
C GLY A 9 -0.64 7.45 4.36
N GLY A 10 -0.48 8.71 4.80
CA GLY A 10 0.16 9.07 6.07
C GLY A 10 1.49 9.81 5.90
N ASP A 11 1.92 10.51 6.95
CA ASP A 11 3.06 11.43 6.92
C ASP A 11 4.40 10.75 6.60
N TYR A 12 4.51 9.45 6.89
CA TYR A 12 5.71 8.63 6.68
C TYR A 12 5.48 7.51 5.65
N ALA A 13 4.50 7.71 4.76
CA ALA A 13 4.24 6.79 3.67
C ALA A 13 5.22 7.03 2.50
N PRO A 14 5.62 5.98 1.76
CA PRO A 14 5.24 4.58 1.94
C PRO A 14 6.08 3.79 2.95
N GLN A 15 7.12 4.40 3.54
CA GLN A 15 8.13 3.66 4.33
C GLN A 15 7.53 2.98 5.56
N ALA A 16 6.82 3.73 6.40
CA ALA A 16 6.26 3.19 7.64
C ALA A 16 5.18 2.12 7.37
N VAL A 17 4.35 2.36 6.35
CA VAL A 17 3.25 1.45 5.99
C VAL A 17 3.78 0.13 5.42
N VAL A 18 4.74 0.21 4.49
CA VAL A 18 5.38 -0.99 3.91
C VAL A 18 6.12 -1.79 4.98
N ALA A 19 6.87 -1.14 5.88
CA ALA A 19 7.55 -1.81 6.97
C ALA A 19 6.58 -2.55 7.90
N GLY A 20 5.49 -1.88 8.29
CA GLY A 20 4.43 -2.48 9.11
C GLY A 20 3.76 -3.68 8.41
N ALA A 21 3.47 -3.57 7.12
CA ALA A 21 2.92 -4.66 6.33
C ALA A 21 3.87 -5.87 6.26
N VAL A 22 5.16 -5.64 6.01
CA VAL A 22 6.16 -6.71 6.00
C VAL A 22 6.24 -7.39 7.36
N HIS A 23 6.21 -6.64 8.46
CA HIS A 23 6.23 -7.20 9.80
C HIS A 23 4.98 -8.03 10.08
N ALA A 24 3.78 -7.51 9.76
CA ALA A 24 2.53 -8.24 9.96
C ALA A 24 2.45 -9.53 9.14
N ALA A 25 2.90 -9.50 7.88
CA ALA A 25 2.96 -10.70 7.04
C ALA A 25 3.95 -11.74 7.58
N LYS A 26 5.08 -11.30 8.18
CA LYS A 26 6.06 -12.20 8.81
C LYS A 26 5.55 -12.81 10.11
N GLU A 27 4.95 -12.00 10.97
CA GLU A 27 4.56 -12.41 12.32
C GLU A 27 3.27 -13.24 12.31
N PHE A 28 2.29 -12.84 11.51
CA PHE A 28 0.95 -13.43 11.52
C PHE A 28 0.66 -14.30 10.29
N GLY A 29 1.53 -14.31 9.28
CA GLY A 29 1.31 -15.06 8.04
C GLY A 29 0.08 -14.57 7.24
N VAL A 30 -0.39 -13.36 7.50
CA VAL A 30 -1.58 -12.79 6.86
C VAL A 30 -1.25 -12.29 5.47
N GLY A 31 -2.16 -12.51 4.51
CA GLY A 31 -2.02 -11.98 3.17
C GLY A 31 -2.29 -10.47 3.13
N ILE A 32 -1.38 -9.69 2.53
CA ILE A 32 -1.49 -8.23 2.46
C ILE A 32 -1.44 -7.78 1.01
N ILE A 33 -2.32 -6.84 0.66
CA ILE A 33 -2.34 -6.16 -0.62
C ILE A 33 -1.98 -4.70 -0.38
N LEU A 34 -0.79 -4.28 -0.78
CA LEU A 34 -0.36 -2.89 -0.73
C LEU A 34 -0.87 -2.15 -1.97
N VAL A 35 -1.71 -1.15 -1.75
CA VAL A 35 -2.32 -0.33 -2.81
C VAL A 35 -1.57 1.00 -2.88
N GLY A 36 -1.07 1.38 -4.05
CA GLY A 36 -0.32 2.62 -4.21
C GLY A 36 0.45 2.72 -5.50
N ILE A 37 1.35 3.70 -5.60
CA ILE A 37 2.24 3.85 -6.75
C ILE A 37 3.20 2.66 -6.78
N GLU A 38 2.98 1.73 -7.71
CA GLU A 38 3.65 0.44 -7.76
C GLU A 38 5.18 0.56 -7.71
N GLN A 39 5.76 1.51 -8.45
CA GLN A 39 7.20 1.74 -8.46
C GLN A 39 7.74 2.14 -7.09
N THR A 40 7.05 3.05 -6.39
CA THR A 40 7.46 3.55 -5.07
C THR A 40 7.33 2.45 -4.02
N VAL A 41 6.22 1.70 -4.04
CA VAL A 41 5.97 0.58 -3.11
C VAL A 41 7.00 -0.54 -3.33
N HIS A 42 7.29 -0.91 -4.59
CA HIS A 42 8.32 -1.92 -4.87
C HIS A 42 9.73 -1.46 -4.50
N ALA A 43 10.06 -0.18 -4.70
CA ALA A 43 11.35 0.35 -4.29
C ALA A 43 11.56 0.23 -2.77
N GLU A 44 10.50 0.46 -1.99
CA GLU A 44 10.55 0.29 -0.53
C GLU A 44 10.61 -1.18 -0.12
N LEU A 45 9.76 -2.05 -0.71
CA LEU A 45 9.76 -3.49 -0.43
C LEU A 45 11.13 -4.15 -0.66
N ARG A 46 11.89 -3.69 -1.67
CA ARG A 46 13.24 -4.20 -1.96
C ARG A 46 14.26 -3.93 -0.85
N LYS A 47 14.01 -2.95 0.03
CA LYS A 47 14.86 -2.67 1.19
C LYS A 47 14.69 -3.69 2.31
N HIS A 48 13.62 -4.49 2.28
CA HIS A 48 13.34 -5.49 3.28
C HIS A 48 13.76 -6.89 2.80
N HIS A 49 14.51 -7.61 3.63
CA HIS A 49 14.90 -8.99 3.34
C HIS A 49 13.76 -9.98 3.54
N GLY A 50 13.71 -11.00 2.69
CA GLY A 50 12.74 -12.11 2.78
C GLY A 50 11.32 -11.75 2.36
N VAL A 51 11.10 -10.62 1.69
CA VAL A 51 9.76 -10.21 1.23
C VAL A 51 9.19 -11.16 0.17
N ALA A 52 10.04 -11.72 -0.69
CA ALA A 52 9.62 -12.61 -1.78
C ALA A 52 8.92 -13.90 -1.31
N SER A 53 9.15 -14.33 -0.06
CA SER A 53 8.49 -15.49 0.54
C SER A 53 7.24 -15.14 1.35
N LEU A 54 6.88 -13.85 1.46
CA LEU A 54 5.71 -13.41 2.20
C LEU A 54 4.49 -13.31 1.29
N PRO A 55 3.28 -13.50 1.84
CA PRO A 55 2.03 -13.34 1.09
C PRO A 55 1.68 -11.84 0.89
N ILE A 56 2.57 -11.09 0.24
CA ILE A 56 2.41 -9.65 -0.04
C ILE A 56 2.24 -9.46 -1.55
N GLU A 57 1.17 -8.77 -1.93
CA GLU A 57 0.87 -8.35 -3.29
C GLU A 57 0.88 -6.82 -3.38
N VAL A 58 1.30 -6.27 -4.52
CA VAL A 58 1.21 -4.84 -4.80
C VAL A 58 0.13 -4.63 -5.86
N ARG A 59 -0.77 -3.68 -5.64
CA ARG A 59 -1.77 -3.24 -6.62
C ARG A 59 -1.54 -1.77 -6.94
N ASN A 60 -1.27 -1.52 -8.22
CA ASN A 60 -1.04 -0.17 -8.70
C ASN A 60 -2.32 0.67 -8.55
N ALA A 61 -2.20 1.82 -7.90
CA ALA A 61 -3.19 2.88 -7.92
C ALA A 61 -2.55 4.11 -8.58
N THR A 62 -3.06 4.48 -9.76
CA THR A 62 -2.51 5.59 -10.57
C THR A 62 -2.80 6.98 -10.01
N GLU A 63 -3.64 7.09 -8.97
CA GLU A 63 -4.02 8.35 -8.34
C GLU A 63 -3.81 8.28 -6.82
N VAL A 64 -2.85 9.07 -6.31
CA VAL A 64 -2.75 9.41 -4.89
C VAL A 64 -3.68 10.60 -4.64
N VAL A 65 -4.61 10.48 -3.70
CA VAL A 65 -5.47 11.60 -3.31
C VAL A 65 -4.64 12.53 -2.43
N ASP A 66 -4.28 13.69 -2.97
CA ASP A 66 -3.57 14.73 -2.22
C ASP A 66 -4.56 15.48 -1.30
N MET A 67 -4.07 16.01 -0.19
CA MET A 67 -4.88 16.61 0.89
C MET A 67 -5.66 17.87 0.45
N LEU A 68 -5.36 18.39 -0.73
CA LEU A 68 -6.01 19.56 -1.34
C LEU A 68 -7.28 19.23 -2.12
N ASP A 69 -7.60 17.95 -2.32
CA ASP A 69 -8.86 17.55 -2.96
C ASP A 69 -10.02 17.59 -1.96
N SER A 70 -11.04 18.39 -2.29
CA SER A 70 -12.28 18.45 -1.49
C SER A 70 -12.89 17.04 -1.34
N PRO A 71 -13.24 16.61 -0.11
CA PRO A 71 -13.69 15.23 0.17
C PRO A 71 -14.97 14.84 -0.59
N SER A 72 -15.75 15.84 -1.03
CA SER A 72 -16.99 15.68 -1.78
C SER A 72 -16.81 15.29 -3.26
N THR A 73 -15.63 15.53 -3.86
CA THR A 73 -15.34 15.20 -5.26
C THR A 73 -14.77 13.79 -5.46
N VAL A 74 -14.19 13.20 -4.41
CA VAL A 74 -13.47 11.91 -4.45
C VAL A 74 -14.42 10.71 -4.63
N PHE A 75 -15.62 10.76 -4.04
CA PHE A 75 -16.59 9.66 -4.12
C PHE A 75 -17.28 9.51 -5.49
N ARG A 76 -17.31 10.56 -6.32
CA ARG A 76 -18.17 10.60 -7.52
C ARG A 76 -17.46 10.23 -8.83
N ARG A 77 -16.13 10.08 -8.81
CA ARG A 77 -15.32 9.80 -10.03
C ARG A 77 -14.60 8.45 -10.05
N LYS A 78 -14.49 7.73 -8.94
CA LYS A 78 -13.77 6.45 -8.90
C LYS A 78 -14.71 5.28 -9.22
N LYS A 79 -15.10 5.16 -10.50
CA LYS A 79 -15.83 3.99 -11.03
C LYS A 79 -14.89 2.86 -11.47
N ASP A 80 -13.59 3.11 -11.55
CA ASP A 80 -12.59 2.05 -11.74
C ASP A 80 -11.62 2.08 -10.56
N SER A 81 -11.98 1.32 -9.53
CA SER A 81 -11.07 0.74 -8.53
C SER A 81 -10.54 -0.59 -9.05
#